data_AF-A0A951XLV4-F1
#
_entry.id   AF-A0A951XLV4-F1
#
_cell.length_a   1.000
_cell.length_b   1.000
_cell.length_c   1.000
_cell.angle_alpha   90.00
_cell.angle_beta   90.00
_cell.angle_gamma   90.00
#
_symmetry.space_group_name_H-M   'P 1'
#
loop_
_entity.id
_entity.type
_entity.pdbx_description
1 polymer ?
#
loop_
_entity_poly.entity_id
_entity_poly.type
_entity_poly.pdbx_seq_one_letter_code
_entity_poly.pdbx_strand_id
1 'polypeptide(L)'
;MPAQLESIAAMMQALEDWAGDQGVPAGALARVGLMLDELMTNVVIHGYRGAEGRMALEADVADGSLRLTLIDFAFAYDPLQAPEPDTTLDVDSREIGGLGVHFVRTMADAVRYERTRHRGREANELHIVKHF
;
A
#
# COMPACT_ATOMS: atom_id res chain seq x y z
N MET A 1 9.67 9.36 1.32
CA MET A 1 11.02 8.75 1.42
C MET A 1 11.44 8.17 0.06
N PRO A 2 12.68 7.67 -0.14
CA PRO A 2 13.04 6.93 -1.35
C PRO A 2 12.12 5.71 -1.54
N ALA A 3 11.77 5.38 -2.79
CA ALA A 3 11.06 4.16 -3.11
C ALA A 3 12.05 3.00 -3.23
N GLN A 4 12.43 2.42 -2.10
CA GLN A 4 13.41 1.34 -1.96
C GLN A 4 12.92 0.33 -0.92
N LEU A 5 13.31 -0.95 -1.00
CA LEU A 5 12.82 -1.99 -0.10
C LEU A 5 13.21 -1.72 1.36
N GLU A 6 14.41 -1.18 1.57
CA GLU A 6 14.94 -0.80 2.87
C GLU A 6 14.12 0.33 3.53
N SER A 7 13.44 1.15 2.71
CA SER A 7 12.58 2.23 3.18
C SER A 7 11.23 1.73 3.69
N ILE A 8 10.76 0.55 3.25
CA ILE A 8 9.44 0.02 3.60
C ILE A 8 9.38 -0.28 5.10
N ALA A 9 10.38 -0.97 5.66
CA ALA A 9 10.41 -1.32 7.07
C ALA A 9 10.34 -0.09 7.99
N ALA A 10 11.06 0.97 7.65
CA ALA A 10 11.02 2.21 8.42
C ALA A 10 9.66 2.94 8.32
N MET A 11 9.01 2.89 7.14
CA MET A 11 7.66 3.45 6.97
C MET A 11 6.62 2.67 7.77
N MET A 12 6.71 1.34 7.74
CA MET A 12 5.84 0.43 8.48
C MET A 12 5.96 0.65 9.98
N GLN A 13 7.18 0.69 10.51
CA GLN A 13 7.40 0.96 11.94
C GLN A 13 6.81 2.32 12.36
N ALA A 14 7.03 3.37 11.54
CA ALA A 14 6.50 4.70 11.84
C ALA A 14 4.96 4.74 11.83
N LEU A 15 4.32 4.00 10.92
CA LEU A 15 2.87 3.84 10.90
C LEU A 15 2.38 3.08 12.14
N GLU A 16 3.04 2.00 12.51
CA GLU A 16 2.65 1.16 13.65
C GLU A 16 2.73 1.95 14.97
N ASP A 17 3.83 2.67 15.19
CA ASP A 17 4.02 3.51 16.37
C ASP A 17 2.94 4.59 16.43
N TRP A 18 2.75 5.33 15.33
CA TRP A 18 1.75 6.39 15.26
C TRP A 18 0.32 5.86 15.44
N ALA A 19 -0.05 4.77 14.77
CA ALA A 19 -1.39 4.20 14.84
C ALA A 19 -1.68 3.61 16.22
N GLY A 20 -0.66 3.04 16.89
CA GLY A 20 -0.72 2.63 18.28
C GLY A 20 -1.06 3.80 19.21
N ASP A 21 -0.39 4.94 19.03
CA ASP A 21 -0.66 6.16 19.80
C ASP A 21 -2.07 6.73 19.53
N GLN A 22 -2.62 6.52 18.32
CA GLN A 22 -4.01 6.88 17.99
C GLN A 22 -5.05 5.88 18.52
N GLY A 23 -4.63 4.79 19.17
CA GLY A 23 -5.54 3.76 19.71
C GLY A 23 -6.11 2.81 18.66
N VAL A 24 -5.49 2.70 17.47
CA VAL A 24 -5.89 1.74 16.45
C VAL A 24 -5.67 0.30 16.96
N PRO A 25 -6.67 -0.59 16.89
CA PRO A 25 -6.51 -1.97 17.33
C PRO A 25 -5.44 -2.72 16.52
N ALA A 26 -4.61 -3.50 17.21
CA ALA A 26 -3.52 -4.28 16.59
C ALA A 26 -4.00 -5.19 15.44
N GLY A 27 -5.22 -5.74 15.52
CA GLY A 27 -5.78 -6.55 14.44
C GLY A 27 -6.10 -5.76 13.16
N ALA A 28 -6.49 -4.48 13.29
CA ALA A 28 -6.68 -3.60 12.14
C ALA A 28 -5.32 -3.20 11.53
N LEU A 29 -4.36 -2.87 12.39
CA LEU A 29 -2.99 -2.54 12.00
C LEU A 29 -2.29 -3.69 11.27
N ALA A 30 -2.43 -4.94 11.75
CA ALA A 30 -1.86 -6.12 11.09
C ALA A 30 -2.43 -6.34 9.68
N ARG A 31 -3.74 -6.17 9.48
CA ARG A 31 -4.36 -6.26 8.15
C ARG A 31 -3.88 -5.16 7.21
N VAL A 32 -3.78 -3.94 7.73
CA VAL A 32 -3.24 -2.79 7.00
C VAL A 32 -1.79 -3.03 6.60
N GLY A 33 -0.98 -3.57 7.51
CA GLY A 33 0.43 -3.85 7.23
C GLY A 33 0.62 -4.87 6.11
N LEU A 34 -0.18 -5.93 6.06
CA LEU A 34 -0.15 -6.89 4.94
C LEU A 34 -0.51 -6.23 3.60
N MET A 35 -1.52 -5.36 3.57
CA MET A 35 -1.90 -4.63 2.35
C MET A 35 -0.78 -3.67 1.91
N LEU A 36 -0.23 -2.92 2.86
CA LEU A 36 0.78 -1.92 2.58
C LEU A 36 2.12 -2.52 2.16
N ASP A 37 2.58 -3.58 2.81
CA ASP A 37 3.85 -4.24 2.47
C ASP A 37 3.89 -4.62 0.99
N GLU A 38 2.82 -5.20 0.48
CA GLU A 38 2.81 -5.56 -0.94
C GLU A 38 2.57 -4.38 -1.88
N LEU A 39 1.69 -3.44 -1.53
CA LEU A 39 1.50 -2.24 -2.35
C LEU A 39 2.81 -1.45 -2.52
N MET A 40 3.53 -1.28 -1.42
CA MET A 40 4.82 -0.60 -1.39
C MET A 40 5.88 -1.38 -2.18
N THR A 41 5.95 -2.70 -1.99
CA THR A 41 6.86 -3.57 -2.74
C THR A 41 6.58 -3.49 -4.25
N ASN A 42 5.32 -3.49 -4.66
CA ASN A 42 4.93 -3.35 -6.06
C ASN A 42 5.34 -2.00 -6.67
N VAL A 43 5.19 -0.90 -5.92
CA VAL A 43 5.67 0.42 -6.36
C VAL A 43 7.18 0.41 -6.58
N VAL A 44 7.94 -0.17 -5.63
CA VAL A 44 9.41 -0.23 -5.67
C VAL A 44 9.91 -1.10 -6.83
N ILE A 45 9.40 -2.33 -6.93
CA ILE A 45 9.89 -3.32 -7.91
C ILE A 45 9.39 -3.00 -9.32
N HIS A 46 8.12 -2.66 -9.48
CA HIS A 46 7.47 -2.55 -10.79
C HIS A 46 7.19 -1.11 -11.22
N GLY A 47 6.81 -0.24 -10.28
CA GLY A 47 6.37 1.12 -10.58
C GLY A 47 7.43 1.94 -11.32
N TYR A 48 8.66 1.94 -10.81
CA TYR A 48 9.73 2.79 -11.33
C TYR A 48 10.57 2.17 -12.45
N ARG A 49 10.35 0.89 -12.79
CA ARG A 49 11.07 0.17 -13.86
C ARG A 49 12.59 0.30 -13.77
N GLY A 50 13.13 0.24 -12.55
CA GLY A 50 14.56 0.35 -12.26
C GLY A 50 15.11 1.78 -12.14
N ALA A 51 14.28 2.82 -12.30
CA ALA A 51 14.67 4.19 -11.99
C ALA A 51 14.54 4.50 -10.48
N GLU A 52 15.25 5.53 -10.01
CA GLU A 52 15.06 6.02 -8.65
C GLU A 52 13.72 6.73 -8.49
N GLY A 53 13.06 6.48 -7.36
CA GLY A 53 11.71 6.94 -7.08
C GLY A 53 11.53 7.47 -5.67
N ARG A 54 10.34 8.02 -5.42
CA ARG A 54 9.93 8.44 -4.07
C ARG A 54 8.49 8.05 -3.82
N MET A 55 8.22 7.69 -2.59
CA MET A 55 6.88 7.37 -2.13
C MET A 55 6.61 8.04 -0.79
N ALA A 56 5.35 8.24 -0.48
CA ALA A 56 4.87 8.77 0.78
C ALA A 56 3.64 7.98 1.23
N LEU A 57 3.44 7.94 2.54
CA LEU A 57 2.24 7.42 3.15
C LEU A 57 1.71 8.50 4.06
N GLU A 58 0.45 8.87 3.83
CA GLU A 58 -0.31 9.73 4.72
C GLU A 58 -1.32 8.86 5.47
N ALA A 59 -1.52 9.14 6.75
CA ALA A 59 -2.39 8.37 7.62
C ALA A 59 -3.25 9.31 8.47
N ASP A 60 -4.51 8.95 8.66
CA ASP A 60 -5.48 9.66 9.50
C ASP A 60 -6.39 8.66 10.21
N VAL A 61 -6.81 9.00 11.42
CA VAL A 61 -7.80 8.22 12.18
C VAL A 61 -9.02 9.07 12.43
N ALA A 62 -10.14 8.66 11.85
CA ALA A 62 -11.42 9.36 11.98
C ALA A 62 -12.59 8.37 11.94
N ASP A 63 -13.61 8.62 12.75
CA ASP A 63 -14.87 7.88 12.76
C ASP A 63 -14.72 6.35 12.91
N GLY A 64 -13.79 5.89 13.76
CA GLY A 64 -13.53 4.45 13.95
C GLY A 64 -12.89 3.80 12.72
N SER A 65 -12.17 4.56 11.92
CA SER A 65 -11.46 4.07 10.73
C SER A 65 -10.04 4.61 10.64
N LEU A 66 -9.14 3.76 10.15
CA LEU A 66 -7.80 4.13 9.71
C LEU A 66 -7.87 4.40 8.20
N ARG A 67 -7.54 5.63 7.83
CA ARG A 67 -7.51 6.12 6.44
C ARG A 67 -6.06 6.31 6.03
N LEU A 68 -5.70 5.77 4.87
CA LEU A 68 -4.34 5.80 4.36
C LEU A 68 -4.35 6.30 2.93
N THR A 69 -3.36 7.10 2.58
CA THR A 69 -3.07 7.47 1.19
C THR A 69 -1.63 7.10 0.88
N LEU A 70 -1.44 6.06 0.06
CA LEU A 70 -0.15 5.73 -0.51
C LEU A 70 0.06 6.56 -1.78
N ILE A 71 1.16 7.32 -1.82
CA ILE A 71 1.48 8.25 -2.90
C ILE A 71 2.82 7.83 -3.52
N ASP A 72 2.84 7.67 -4.83
CA ASP A 72 4.09 7.49 -5.60
C ASP A 72 4.12 8.35 -6.87
N PHE A 73 5.32 8.56 -7.40
CA PHE A 73 5.55 9.34 -8.62
C PHE A 73 5.99 8.46 -9.79
N ALA A 74 5.61 7.19 -9.77
CA ALA A 74 5.94 6.24 -10.80
C ALA A 74 5.01 6.40 -12.03
N PHE A 75 5.17 5.52 -13.01
CA PHE A 75 4.25 5.48 -14.15
C PHE A 75 2.82 5.22 -13.67
N ALA A 76 1.83 5.75 -14.40
CA ALA A 76 0.43 5.53 -14.08
C ALA A 76 0.13 4.03 -14.04
N TYR A 77 -0.38 3.57 -12.89
CA TYR A 77 -0.71 2.17 -12.66
C TYR A 77 -1.85 2.10 -11.64
N ASP A 78 -3.00 1.58 -12.07
CA ASP A 78 -4.10 1.28 -11.17
C ASP A 78 -3.93 -0.17 -10.67
N PRO A 79 -3.50 -0.40 -9.41
CA PRO A 79 -3.37 -1.75 -8.89
C PRO A 79 -4.72 -2.47 -8.88
N LEU A 80 -5.85 -1.77 -8.80
CA LEU A 80 -7.20 -2.35 -8.78
C LEU A 80 -7.67 -2.84 -10.16
N GLN A 81 -6.85 -2.73 -11.20
CA GLN A 81 -7.07 -3.39 -12.49
C GLN A 81 -6.19 -4.63 -12.68
N ALA A 82 -5.28 -4.92 -11.75
CA ALA A 82 -4.46 -6.11 -11.82
C ALA A 82 -5.35 -7.37 -11.77
N PRO A 83 -5.06 -8.38 -12.61
CA PRO A 83 -5.79 -9.65 -12.60
C PRO A 83 -5.68 -10.31 -11.22
N GLU A 84 -6.71 -11.07 -10.84
CA GLU A 84 -6.63 -11.84 -9.61
C GLU A 84 -5.48 -12.85 -9.69
N PRO A 85 -4.68 -12.99 -8.62
CA PRO A 85 -3.66 -14.01 -8.57
C PRO A 85 -4.30 -15.39 -8.66
N ASP A 86 -3.66 -16.28 -9.42
CA ASP A 86 -4.06 -17.68 -9.44
C ASP A 86 -3.69 -18.34 -8.11
N THR A 87 -4.67 -18.39 -7.20
CA THR A 87 -4.52 -19.01 -5.88
C THR A 87 -4.51 -20.54 -5.92
N THR A 88 -4.66 -21.15 -7.11
CA THR A 88 -4.59 -22.60 -7.32
C THR A 88 -3.18 -23.12 -7.58
N LEU A 89 -2.21 -22.22 -7.83
CA LEU A 89 -0.80 -22.58 -7.99
C LEU A 89 -0.19 -23.05 -6.67
N ASP A 90 0.69 -24.04 -6.74
CA ASP A 90 1.37 -24.64 -5.59
C ASP A 90 2.25 -23.60 -4.89
N VAL A 91 2.39 -23.67 -3.56
CA VAL A 91 3.09 -22.64 -2.75
C VAL A 91 4.51 -22.36 -3.26
N ASP A 92 5.22 -23.39 -3.72
CA ASP A 92 6.60 -23.30 -4.24
C ASP A 92 6.69 -22.78 -5.69
N SER A 93 5.55 -22.73 -6.41
CA SER A 93 5.43 -22.19 -7.77
C SER A 93 4.85 -20.78 -7.82
N ARG A 94 4.44 -20.25 -6.66
CA ARG A 94 4.08 -18.85 -6.53
C ARG A 94 5.35 -18.03 -6.48
N GLU A 95 5.43 -16.98 -7.29
CA GLU A 95 6.38 -15.92 -6.99
C GLU A 95 6.09 -15.42 -5.55
N ILE A 96 7.13 -15.17 -4.77
CA ILE A 96 7.00 -14.47 -3.49
C ILE A 96 6.55 -13.06 -3.84
N GLY A 97 5.23 -12.82 -3.78
CA GLY A 97 4.58 -11.62 -4.31
C GLY A 97 3.52 -11.99 -5.35
N GLY A 98 2.31 -11.48 -5.17
CA GLY A 98 1.19 -11.74 -6.08
C GLY A 98 -0.18 -11.68 -5.41
N LEU A 99 -0.23 -11.80 -4.08
CA LEU A 99 -1.49 -11.71 -3.33
C LEU A 99 -1.86 -10.26 -2.97
N GLY A 100 -0.99 -9.29 -3.23
CA GLY A 100 -1.13 -7.92 -2.73
C GLY A 100 -2.44 -7.24 -3.10
N VAL A 101 -2.77 -7.22 -4.40
CA VAL A 101 -4.04 -6.61 -4.80
C VAL A 101 -5.24 -7.40 -4.26
N HIS A 102 -5.12 -8.72 -4.16
CA HIS A 102 -6.17 -9.57 -3.62
C HIS A 102 -6.41 -9.24 -2.14
N PHE A 103 -5.36 -9.06 -1.35
CA PHE A 103 -5.46 -8.62 0.03
C PHE A 103 -6.07 -7.23 0.15
N VAL A 104 -5.65 -6.28 -0.69
CA VAL A 104 -6.21 -4.93 -0.69
C VAL A 104 -7.71 -4.96 -0.99
N ARG A 105 -8.14 -5.71 -2.01
CA ARG A 105 -9.55 -5.84 -2.38
C ARG A 105 -10.40 -6.56 -1.32
N THR A 106 -9.81 -7.51 -0.60
CA THR A 106 -10.54 -8.39 0.34
C THR A 106 -10.54 -7.83 1.77
N MET A 107 -9.50 -7.12 2.17
CA MET A 107 -9.30 -6.67 3.55
C MET A 107 -9.65 -5.20 3.77
N ALA A 108 -9.52 -4.34 2.75
CA ALA A 108 -9.95 -2.95 2.85
C ALA A 108 -11.47 -2.87 2.82
N ASP A 109 -12.04 -1.94 3.59
CA ASP A 109 -13.49 -1.67 3.53
C ASP A 109 -13.81 -0.70 2.39
N ALA A 110 -12.85 0.16 2.03
CA ALA A 110 -12.88 0.92 0.78
C ALA A 110 -11.45 1.08 0.25
N VAL A 111 -11.32 1.00 -1.08
CA VAL A 111 -10.08 1.34 -1.78
C VAL A 111 -10.38 2.08 -3.07
N ARG A 112 -9.60 3.11 -3.38
CA ARG A 112 -9.73 3.91 -4.60
C ARG A 112 -8.37 4.35 -5.11
N TYR A 113 -8.17 4.17 -6.41
CA TYR A 113 -7.02 4.72 -7.14
C TYR A 113 -7.40 6.06 -7.79
N GLU A 114 -6.47 7.01 -7.73
CA GLU A 114 -6.50 8.23 -8.52
C GLU A 114 -5.13 8.55 -9.11
N ARG A 115 -5.13 9.12 -10.33
CA ARG A 115 -3.97 9.79 -10.89
C ARG A 115 -4.11 11.28 -10.62
N THR A 116 -3.25 11.83 -9.77
CA THR A 116 -3.32 13.22 -9.30
C THR A 116 -2.10 14.02 -9.74
N ARG A 117 -2.06 15.31 -9.38
CA ARG A 117 -0.89 16.17 -9.53
C ARG A 117 -0.42 16.66 -8.15
N HIS A 118 0.51 15.92 -7.55
CA HIS A 118 1.10 16.28 -6.27
C HIS A 118 2.32 17.19 -6.46
N ARG A 119 2.23 18.44 -5.97
CA ARG A 119 3.28 19.49 -6.07
C ARG A 119 3.80 19.71 -7.50
N GLY A 120 2.90 19.72 -8.47
CA GLY A 120 3.23 19.97 -9.87
C GLY A 120 3.72 18.75 -10.65
N ARG A 121 3.92 17.60 -10.00
CA ARG A 121 4.28 16.32 -10.63
C ARG A 121 3.08 15.39 -10.65
N GLU A 122 2.96 14.58 -11.68
CA GLU A 122 1.95 13.51 -11.68
C GLU A 122 2.28 12.47 -10.61
N ALA A 123 1.26 12.00 -9.91
CA ALA A 123 1.37 11.01 -8.85
C ALA A 123 0.24 9.99 -8.95
N ASN A 124 0.54 8.76 -8.54
CA ASN A 124 -0.46 7.76 -8.21
C ASN A 124 -0.84 7.95 -6.74
N GLU A 125 -2.13 7.97 -6.45
CA GLU A 125 -2.65 7.95 -5.09
C GLU A 125 -3.57 6.75 -4.92
N LEU A 126 -3.31 5.95 -3.90
CA LEU A 126 -4.18 4.86 -3.49
C LEU A 126 -4.73 5.15 -2.10
N HIS A 127 -6.02 5.43 -2.03
CA HIS A 127 -6.73 5.69 -0.79
C HIS A 127 -7.31 4.39 -0.26
N ILE A 128 -7.04 4.07 1.00
CA ILE A 128 -7.46 2.86 1.68
C ILE A 128 -8.18 3.24 2.98
N VAL A 129 -9.31 2.61 3.25
CA VAL A 129 -10.06 2.78 4.50
C VAL A 129 -10.24 1.43 5.17
N LYS A 130 -9.91 1.36 6.46
CA LYS A 130 -10.15 0.19 7.32
C LYS A 130 -10.87 0.59 8.60
N HIS A 131 -12.08 0.08 8.82
CA HIS A 131 -12.84 0.24 10.05
C HIS A 131 -12.35 -0.72 11.14
N PHE A 132 -12.47 -0.29 12.39
CA PHE A 132 -12.05 -1.05 13.56
C PHE A 132 -12.94 -0.78 14.78
#